data_AF-A0A8S3S8R0-F1
#
_entry.id   AF-A0A8S3S8R0-F1
#
_cell.length_a   1.000
_cell.length_b   1.000
_cell.length_c   1.000
_cell.angle_alpha   90.00
_cell.angle_beta   90.00
_cell.angle_gamma   90.00
#
_symmetry.space_group_name_H-M   'P 1'
#
loop_
_entity.id
_entity.type
_entity.pdbx_description
1 polymer ?
#
loop_
_entity_poly.entity_id
_entity_poly.type
_entity_poly.pdbx_seq_one_letter_code
_entity_poly.pdbx_strand_id
1 'polypeptide(L)'
;MRIILPEKVSIEIYEANRWKSNLENRNELKRYSKIHPTLCEHRLIRLTVLYPDTKLELLVLVALGSAAIKKATCTLCNKQSFDIVKHLILECHVLLTKRNVLFYKIVDELPIQKSVDIFNLDDHDLLEVLLGAVNNTVYDLDPIVWSRMIALTGRWNGLPPPPHSIRPIHGSVHIVANRRFVEYILFNKVASDLFNWTKNAQHASEIFFNTLNYNPHLNISGSYKGVPETDCKSNPFLTRFKNWGPQSSLFNWPCHGTVVRDICIFGVGDLPLLSKRPEMFANKFFLNYQPYTLKCLDQLMFNRTRDEYFNGFQLDIAKYRSLDFIKNAI
;
A
#
# COMPACT_ATOMS: atom_id res chain seq x y z
N MET A 1 -7.70 24.49 50.75
CA MET A 1 -8.07 25.24 49.52
C MET A 1 -8.81 24.28 48.61
N ARG A 2 -10.14 24.37 48.54
CA ARG A 2 -10.98 23.51 47.68
C ARG A 2 -10.91 24.05 46.25
N ILE A 3 -10.50 23.22 45.31
CA ILE A 3 -10.60 23.52 43.87
C ILE A 3 -12.08 23.46 43.53
N ILE A 4 -12.68 24.61 43.24
CA ILE A 4 -14.02 24.72 42.70
C ILE A 4 -13.89 24.38 41.20
N LEU A 5 -14.33 23.19 40.80
CA LEU A 5 -14.45 22.83 39.39
C LEU A 5 -15.67 23.57 38.81
N PRO A 6 -15.53 24.31 37.70
CA PRO A 6 -16.69 24.83 36.97
C PRO A 6 -17.52 23.66 36.43
N GLU A 7 -18.80 23.93 36.18
CA GLU A 7 -19.85 23.01 35.75
C GLU A 7 -19.38 21.85 34.86
N LYS A 8 -19.87 20.63 35.15
CA LYS A 8 -19.50 19.32 34.56
C LYS A 8 -19.10 19.36 33.07
N VAL A 9 -17.86 19.70 32.78
CA VAL A 9 -17.21 19.39 31.51
C VAL A 9 -16.74 17.94 31.61
N SER A 10 -17.16 17.07 30.68
CA SER A 10 -16.67 15.69 30.66
C SER A 10 -15.15 15.67 30.51
N ILE A 11 -14.48 14.67 31.11
CA ILE A 11 -13.02 14.50 31.03
C ILE A 11 -12.54 14.56 29.56
N GLU A 12 -13.34 14.02 28.64
CA GLU A 12 -13.10 14.05 27.19
C GLU A 12 -13.04 15.47 26.62
N ILE A 13 -13.97 16.36 27.01
CA ILE A 13 -13.98 17.75 26.55
C ILE A 13 -12.80 18.52 27.15
N TYR A 14 -12.45 18.24 28.42
CA TYR A 14 -11.27 18.84 29.06
C TYR A 14 -9.97 18.44 28.34
N GLU A 15 -9.76 17.15 28.07
CA GLU A 15 -8.58 16.65 27.36
C GLU A 15 -8.54 17.15 25.90
N ALA A 16 -9.69 17.22 25.21
CA ALA A 16 -9.76 17.76 23.86
C ALA A 16 -9.37 19.26 23.82
N ASN A 17 -9.85 20.06 24.77
CA ASN A 17 -9.50 21.47 24.88
C ASN A 17 -8.01 21.69 25.22
N ARG A 18 -7.49 20.89 26.17
CA ARG A 18 -6.06 20.91 26.53
C ARG A 18 -5.18 20.52 25.35
N TRP A 19 -5.56 19.48 24.62
CA TRP A 19 -4.85 19.01 23.43
C TRP A 19 -4.86 20.06 22.32
N LYS A 20 -6.01 20.68 22.06
CA LYS A 20 -6.14 21.78 21.07
C LYS A 20 -5.26 22.98 21.42
N SER A 21 -5.31 23.44 22.67
CA SER A 21 -4.45 24.53 23.19
C SER A 21 -2.95 24.23 23.02
N ASN A 22 -2.52 22.99 23.28
CA ASN A 22 -1.12 22.58 23.10
C ASN A 22 -0.67 22.49 21.63
N LEU A 23 -1.60 22.28 20.70
CA LEU A 23 -1.28 22.23 19.26
C LEU A 23 -1.29 23.62 18.61
N GLU A 24 -2.23 24.48 19.00
CA GLU A 24 -2.32 25.85 18.47
C GLU A 24 -1.07 26.68 18.76
N ASN A 25 -0.38 26.38 19.86
CA ASN A 25 0.88 27.03 20.24
C ASN A 25 2.11 26.55 19.45
N ARG A 26 1.97 25.54 18.58
CA ARG A 26 3.07 24.95 17.80
C ARG A 26 2.88 25.18 16.31
N ASN A 27 3.67 26.10 15.74
CA ASN A 27 3.60 26.47 14.33
C ASN A 27 3.77 25.28 13.38
N GLU A 28 4.63 24.33 13.74
CA GLU A 28 4.89 23.11 12.97
C GLU A 28 3.72 22.12 12.97
N LEU A 29 2.78 22.24 13.91
CA LEU A 29 1.59 21.40 14.02
C LEU A 29 0.30 22.13 13.65
N LYS A 30 0.38 23.36 13.12
CA LYS A 30 -0.78 24.17 12.78
C LYS A 30 -1.72 23.48 11.77
N ARG A 31 -1.17 22.75 10.80
CA ARG A 31 -1.99 21.94 9.86
C ARG A 31 -2.65 20.75 10.56
N TYR A 32 -1.92 20.10 11.47
CA TYR A 32 -2.41 18.94 12.22
C TYR A 32 -3.62 19.32 13.08
N SER A 33 -3.58 20.46 13.78
CA SER A 33 -4.71 20.92 14.60
C SER A 33 -5.96 21.29 13.80
N LYS A 34 -5.79 21.67 12.53
CA LYS A 34 -6.90 21.96 11.61
C LYS A 34 -7.54 20.70 11.05
N ILE A 35 -6.73 19.71 10.71
CA ILE A 35 -7.21 18.41 10.20
C ILE A 35 -7.85 17.58 11.30
N HIS A 36 -7.32 17.68 12.51
CA HIS A 36 -7.79 16.99 13.69
C HIS A 36 -8.35 18.01 14.69
N PRO A 37 -9.60 18.49 14.53
CA PRO A 37 -10.18 19.45 15.46
C PRO A 37 -10.63 18.80 16.79
N THR A 38 -10.71 17.47 16.85
CA THR A 38 -11.14 16.68 18.01
C THR A 38 -10.22 15.47 18.19
N LEU A 39 -10.32 14.80 19.36
CA LEU A 39 -9.61 13.54 19.66
C LEU A 39 -10.18 12.33 18.89
N CYS A 40 -10.94 12.56 17.81
CA CYS A 40 -11.51 11.50 16.99
C CYS A 40 -10.49 10.98 15.96
N GLU A 41 -10.73 9.77 15.46
CA GLU A 41 -9.97 9.22 14.35
C GLU A 41 -10.02 10.13 13.12
N HIS A 42 -8.93 10.15 12.34
CA HIS A 42 -8.86 10.91 11.10
C HIS A 42 -10.01 10.48 10.18
N ARG A 43 -10.74 11.44 9.59
CA ARG A 43 -11.92 11.14 8.78
C ARG A 43 -11.64 10.14 7.65
N LEU A 44 -10.55 10.36 6.93
CA LEU A 44 -10.09 9.47 5.86
C LEU A 44 -9.77 8.03 6.34
N ILE A 45 -9.46 7.80 7.63
CA ILE A 45 -9.30 6.45 8.18
C ILE A 45 -10.63 5.70 8.14
N ARG A 46 -11.75 6.34 8.49
CA ARG A 46 -13.08 5.70 8.41
C ARG A 46 -13.41 5.23 6.99
N LEU A 47 -13.00 6.02 5.99
CA LEU A 47 -13.21 5.70 4.58
C LEU A 47 -12.43 4.46 4.14
N THR A 48 -11.31 4.13 4.80
CA THR A 48 -10.55 2.91 4.47
C THR A 48 -11.30 1.62 4.76
N VAL A 49 -12.26 1.65 5.69
CA VAL A 49 -13.11 0.52 6.03
C VAL A 49 -14.22 0.34 4.99
N LEU A 50 -14.75 1.46 4.49
CA LEU A 50 -15.86 1.49 3.52
C LEU A 50 -15.38 1.26 2.07
N TYR A 51 -14.15 1.65 1.75
CA TYR A 51 -13.60 1.64 0.38
C TYR A 51 -12.21 0.98 0.33
N PRO A 52 -12.15 -0.35 0.54
CA PRO A 52 -10.89 -1.09 0.70
C PRO A 52 -9.96 -0.97 -0.51
N ASP A 53 -10.50 -0.83 -1.72
CA ASP A 53 -9.72 -0.70 -2.96
C ASP A 53 -8.90 0.60 -3.02
N THR A 54 -9.26 1.59 -2.20
CA THR A 54 -8.62 2.89 -2.09
C THR A 54 -7.87 3.11 -0.78
N LYS A 55 -7.78 2.07 0.06
CA LYS A 55 -7.23 2.14 1.42
C LYS A 55 -5.81 2.69 1.45
N LEU A 56 -4.94 2.27 0.54
CA LEU A 56 -3.54 2.72 0.54
C LEU A 56 -3.44 4.21 0.24
N GLU A 57 -4.16 4.69 -0.77
CA GLU A 57 -4.21 6.10 -1.17
C GLU A 57 -4.73 6.99 -0.03
N LEU A 58 -5.81 6.55 0.63
CA LEU A 58 -6.36 7.25 1.79
C LEU A 58 -5.37 7.30 2.97
N LEU A 59 -4.61 6.23 3.22
CA LEU A 59 -3.60 6.21 4.28
C LEU A 59 -2.43 7.16 4.02
N VAL A 60 -2.04 7.39 2.76
CA VAL A 60 -1.02 8.39 2.44
C VAL A 60 -1.57 9.81 2.70
N LEU A 61 -2.85 10.08 2.47
CA LEU A 61 -3.46 11.40 2.77
C LEU A 61 -3.42 11.65 4.26
N VAL A 62 -3.77 10.65 5.06
CA VAL A 62 -3.68 10.67 6.52
C VAL A 62 -2.24 10.96 6.97
N ALA A 63 -1.25 10.28 6.37
CA ALA A 63 0.16 10.48 6.70
C ALA A 63 0.66 11.89 6.36
N LEU A 64 0.26 12.43 5.21
CA LEU A 64 0.62 13.79 4.78
C LEU A 64 -0.08 14.87 5.61
N GLY A 65 -1.35 14.63 5.99
CA GLY A 65 -2.10 15.46 6.94
C GLY A 65 -1.49 15.47 8.34
N SER A 66 -0.88 14.35 8.73
CA SER A 66 -0.19 14.19 10.01
C SER A 66 1.25 14.73 10.04
N ALA A 67 1.80 15.13 8.89
CA ALA A 67 3.18 15.57 8.79
C ALA A 67 3.35 17.02 9.27
N ALA A 68 4.35 17.24 10.13
CA ALA A 68 4.70 18.58 10.60
C ALA A 68 5.14 19.50 9.44
N ILE A 69 4.78 20.78 9.55
CA ILE A 69 5.26 21.84 8.66
C ILE A 69 6.76 22.00 8.92
N LYS A 70 7.57 21.63 7.93
CA LYS A 70 9.03 21.71 8.04
C LYS A 70 9.66 22.13 6.73
N LYS A 71 10.73 22.91 6.87
CA LYS A 71 11.59 23.31 5.76
C LYS A 71 12.33 22.08 5.23
N ALA A 72 12.18 21.80 3.94
CA ALA A 72 12.90 20.71 3.27
C ALA A 72 13.08 21.00 1.78
N THR A 73 14.03 20.31 1.16
CA THR A 73 14.24 20.34 -0.29
C THR A 73 13.36 19.29 -0.95
N CYS A 74 12.61 19.68 -1.97
CA CYS A 74 11.83 18.76 -2.77
C CYS A 74 12.75 17.85 -3.57
N THR A 75 12.62 16.54 -3.39
CA THR A 75 13.41 15.53 -4.11
C THR A 75 13.06 15.43 -5.59
N LEU A 76 11.88 15.93 -6.00
CA LEU A 76 11.43 15.90 -7.39
C LEU A 76 11.98 17.05 -8.22
N CYS A 77 11.94 18.26 -7.66
CA CYS A 77 12.23 19.49 -8.41
C CYS A 77 13.41 20.28 -7.84
N ASN A 78 14.06 19.76 -6.80
CA ASN A 78 15.17 20.36 -6.08
C ASN A 78 14.90 21.77 -5.49
N LYS A 79 13.63 22.17 -5.41
CA LYS A 79 13.21 23.45 -4.82
C LYS A 79 13.14 23.32 -3.30
N GLN A 80 13.72 24.28 -2.59
CA GLN A 80 13.55 24.39 -1.15
C GLN A 80 12.16 24.97 -0.83
N SER A 81 11.45 24.35 0.10
CA SER A 81 10.15 24.82 0.58
C SER A 81 10.12 24.85 2.11
N PHE A 82 9.43 25.82 2.69
CA PHE A 82 9.12 25.87 4.12
C PHE A 82 8.04 24.86 4.54
N ASP A 83 7.23 24.44 3.59
CA ASP A 83 6.22 23.41 3.74
C ASP A 83 6.35 22.43 2.57
N ILE A 84 7.01 21.31 2.83
CA ILE A 84 7.25 20.30 1.80
C ILE A 84 5.96 19.64 1.31
N VAL A 85 4.93 19.53 2.16
CA VAL A 85 3.66 18.90 1.79
C VAL A 85 2.85 19.84 0.91
N LYS A 86 2.75 21.13 1.29
CA LYS A 86 2.16 22.16 0.42
C LYS A 86 2.84 22.18 -0.94
N HIS A 87 4.17 22.16 -0.94
CA HIS A 87 4.93 22.15 -2.18
C HIS A 87 4.59 20.95 -3.06
N LEU A 88 4.58 19.74 -2.51
CA LEU A 88 4.29 18.51 -3.27
C LEU A 88 2.87 18.49 -3.82
N ILE A 89 1.88 18.97 -3.05
CA ILE A 89 0.47 18.88 -3.44
C ILE A 89 0.06 20.01 -4.39
N LEU A 90 0.54 21.24 -4.15
CA LEU A 90 0.02 22.44 -4.83
C LEU A 90 1.03 23.15 -5.73
N GLU A 91 2.34 23.05 -5.48
CA GLU A 91 3.31 23.96 -6.10
C GLU A 91 4.35 23.27 -7.00
N CYS A 92 4.56 21.97 -6.85
CA CYS A 92 5.65 21.27 -7.53
C CYS A 92 5.39 21.21 -9.04
N HIS A 93 6.25 21.87 -9.83
CA HIS A 93 6.09 21.92 -11.29
C HIS A 93 6.21 20.55 -11.96
N VAL A 94 7.01 19.65 -11.39
CA VAL A 94 7.13 18.24 -11.85
C VAL A 94 5.80 17.50 -11.75
N LEU A 95 4.91 17.95 -10.85
CA LEU A 95 3.60 17.35 -10.61
C LEU A 95 2.46 18.12 -11.28
N LEU A 96 2.75 19.18 -12.04
CA LEU A 96 1.73 20.04 -12.64
C LEU A 96 0.73 19.28 -13.51
N THR A 97 1.20 18.50 -14.48
CA THR A 97 0.34 17.73 -15.39
C THR A 97 -0.54 16.74 -14.62
N LYS A 98 0.05 16.04 -13.66
CA LYS A 98 -0.66 15.07 -12.81
C LYS A 98 -1.72 15.75 -11.95
N ARG A 99 -1.38 16.90 -11.36
CA ARG A 99 -2.31 17.71 -10.56
C ARG A 99 -3.45 18.26 -11.42
N ASN A 100 -3.19 18.70 -12.64
CA ASN A 100 -4.24 19.17 -13.55
C ASN A 100 -5.22 18.03 -13.89
N VAL A 101 -4.70 16.84 -14.22
CA VAL A 101 -5.55 15.64 -14.45
C VAL A 101 -6.37 15.30 -13.21
N LEU A 102 -5.80 15.42 -12.02
CA LEU A 102 -6.53 15.26 -10.76
C LEU A 102 -7.67 16.29 -10.66
N PHE A 103 -7.37 17.58 -10.85
CA PHE A 103 -8.38 18.63 -10.74
C PHE A 103 -9.52 18.44 -11.73
N TYR A 104 -9.24 18.08 -12.99
CA TYR A 104 -10.30 17.74 -13.96
C TYR A 104 -11.19 16.61 -13.45
N LYS A 105 -10.60 15.52 -12.95
CA LYS A 105 -11.36 14.40 -12.39
C LYS A 105 -12.16 14.79 -11.15
N ILE A 106 -11.71 15.75 -10.35
CA ILE A 106 -12.48 16.26 -9.21
C ILE A 106 -13.68 17.07 -9.73
N VAL A 107 -13.48 17.93 -10.74
CA VAL A 107 -14.55 18.74 -11.34
C VAL A 107 -15.64 17.85 -11.92
N ASP A 108 -15.25 16.80 -12.65
CA ASP A 108 -16.19 15.91 -13.35
C ASP A 108 -17.08 15.08 -12.40
N GLU A 109 -16.58 14.80 -11.18
CA GLU A 109 -17.27 13.95 -10.20
C GLU A 109 -18.09 14.77 -9.19
N LEU A 110 -17.90 16.10 -9.15
CA LEU A 110 -18.56 16.97 -8.19
C LEU A 110 -19.64 17.85 -8.82
N PRO A 111 -20.74 18.13 -8.09
CA PRO A 111 -21.68 19.16 -8.50
C PRO A 111 -20.97 20.49 -8.74
N ILE A 112 -21.37 21.20 -9.80
CA ILE A 112 -20.75 22.47 -10.24
C ILE A 112 -20.51 23.43 -9.08
N GLN A 113 -21.49 23.59 -8.18
CA GLN A 113 -21.36 24.46 -7.02
C GLN A 113 -20.20 24.07 -6.09
N LYS A 114 -20.08 22.77 -5.75
CA LYS A 114 -18.99 22.27 -4.89
C LYS A 114 -17.63 22.40 -5.57
N SER A 115 -17.57 22.19 -6.89
CA SER A 115 -16.36 22.39 -7.68
C SER A 115 -15.91 23.86 -7.62
N VAL A 116 -16.83 24.81 -7.85
CA VAL A 116 -16.56 26.25 -7.75
C VAL A 116 -16.08 26.62 -6.35
N ASP A 117 -16.72 26.09 -5.32
CA ASP A 117 -16.34 26.42 -3.94
C ASP A 117 -14.93 25.91 -3.61
N ILE A 118 -14.51 24.74 -4.13
CA ILE A 118 -13.15 24.22 -3.99
C ILE A 118 -12.12 25.10 -4.70
N PHE A 119 -12.41 25.57 -5.92
CA PHE A 119 -11.48 26.43 -6.67
C PHE A 119 -11.37 27.85 -6.12
N ASN A 120 -12.33 28.29 -5.32
CA ASN A 120 -12.29 29.58 -4.64
C ASN A 120 -11.53 29.54 -3.30
N LEU A 121 -11.11 28.36 -2.83
CA LEU A 121 -10.26 28.25 -1.64
C LEU A 121 -8.87 28.80 -1.94
N ASP A 122 -8.25 29.43 -0.94
CA ASP A 122 -6.83 29.73 -1.01
C ASP A 122 -5.99 28.44 -0.90
N ASP A 123 -4.69 28.52 -1.23
CA ASP A 123 -3.81 27.34 -1.22
C ASP A 123 -3.71 26.66 0.16
N HIS A 124 -3.87 27.40 1.26
CA HIS A 124 -3.80 26.83 2.60
C HIS A 124 -5.06 26.05 2.93
N ASP A 125 -6.22 26.65 2.70
CA ASP A 125 -7.52 26.02 2.91
C ASP A 125 -7.72 24.84 1.96
N LEU A 126 -7.30 24.99 0.69
CA LEU A 126 -7.32 23.92 -0.30
C LEU A 126 -6.46 22.75 0.18
N LEU A 127 -5.23 23.00 0.65
CA LEU A 127 -4.35 21.95 1.17
C LEU A 127 -4.98 21.22 2.37
N GLU A 128 -5.51 21.96 3.34
CA GLU A 128 -6.13 21.39 4.54
C GLU A 128 -7.35 20.55 4.18
N VAL A 129 -8.20 21.06 3.30
CA VAL A 129 -9.33 20.32 2.72
C VAL A 129 -8.83 19.06 2.03
N LEU A 130 -7.87 19.13 1.11
CA LEU A 130 -7.31 17.97 0.40
C LEU A 130 -6.76 16.89 1.33
N LEU A 131 -6.38 17.25 2.56
CA LEU A 131 -5.86 16.34 3.58
C LEU A 131 -6.94 15.88 4.59
N GLY A 132 -8.20 16.24 4.38
CA GLY A 132 -9.35 15.76 5.16
C GLY A 132 -9.77 16.65 6.32
N ALA A 133 -9.39 17.92 6.33
CA ALA A 133 -9.90 18.89 7.31
C ALA A 133 -11.41 19.10 7.17
N VAL A 134 -12.05 19.43 8.29
CA VAL A 134 -13.50 19.69 8.34
C VAL A 134 -13.74 21.14 7.95
N ASN A 135 -14.27 21.35 6.75
CA ASN A 135 -14.81 22.65 6.31
C ASN A 135 -16.22 22.43 5.73
N ASN A 136 -17.13 23.38 5.94
CA ASN A 136 -18.53 23.32 5.49
C ASN A 136 -18.66 23.14 3.97
N THR A 137 -17.62 23.52 3.23
CA THR A 137 -17.57 23.48 1.77
C THR A 137 -17.43 22.07 1.20
N VAL A 138 -16.73 21.18 1.90
CA VAL A 138 -16.22 19.90 1.33
C VAL A 138 -16.60 18.71 2.22
N TYR A 139 -17.73 18.83 2.91
CA TYR A 139 -18.15 17.86 3.89
C TYR A 139 -18.50 16.48 3.29
N ASP A 140 -18.72 16.31 1.99
CA ASP A 140 -19.23 15.04 1.42
C ASP A 140 -18.52 14.56 0.14
N LEU A 141 -17.20 14.78 0.01
CA LEU A 141 -16.52 14.22 -1.16
C LEU A 141 -16.54 12.69 -1.14
N ASP A 142 -16.84 12.12 -2.30
CA ASP A 142 -16.81 10.67 -2.50
C ASP A 142 -15.38 10.14 -2.22
N PRO A 143 -15.24 9.02 -1.51
CA PRO A 143 -13.94 8.41 -1.21
C PRO A 143 -13.11 8.06 -2.44
N ILE A 144 -13.73 7.82 -3.61
CA ILE A 144 -13.01 7.67 -4.88
C ILE A 144 -12.33 8.98 -5.28
N VAL A 145 -12.93 10.13 -4.99
CA VAL A 145 -12.36 11.47 -5.24
C VAL A 145 -11.17 11.70 -4.31
N TRP A 146 -11.30 11.38 -3.02
CA TRP A 146 -10.17 11.41 -2.06
C TRP A 146 -9.03 10.50 -2.48
N SER A 147 -9.32 9.29 -2.93
CA SER A 147 -8.29 8.34 -3.35
C SER A 147 -7.51 8.82 -4.59
N ARG A 148 -8.20 9.47 -5.54
CA ARG A 148 -7.59 10.05 -6.72
C ARG A 148 -6.66 11.21 -6.36
N MET A 149 -6.96 11.97 -5.29
CA MET A 149 -6.11 13.06 -4.80
C MET A 149 -4.68 12.63 -4.48
N ILE A 150 -4.45 11.33 -4.25
CA ILE A 150 -3.12 10.76 -4.02
C ILE A 150 -2.66 9.75 -5.05
N ALA A 151 -3.56 9.12 -5.80
CA ALA A 151 -3.19 8.14 -6.81
C ALA A 151 -2.19 8.70 -7.86
N LEU A 152 -2.04 10.03 -7.95
CA LEU A 152 -1.07 10.69 -8.82
C LEU A 152 0.19 11.21 -8.09
N THR A 153 0.23 11.17 -6.75
CA THR A 153 1.37 11.63 -5.95
C THR A 153 2.00 10.60 -5.03
N GLY A 154 1.37 9.44 -4.77
CA GLY A 154 1.74 8.61 -3.61
C GLY A 154 2.59 7.35 -3.84
N ARG A 155 2.59 6.73 -5.03
CA ARG A 155 3.28 5.43 -5.22
C ARG A 155 4.66 5.51 -5.86
N TRP A 156 5.04 6.66 -6.44
CA TRP A 156 6.26 6.80 -7.24
C TRP A 156 7.04 8.10 -7.01
N ASN A 157 6.54 9.03 -6.21
CA ASN A 157 7.08 10.39 -6.19
C ASN A 157 8.14 10.60 -5.12
N GLY A 158 9.32 10.97 -5.61
CA GLY A 158 10.53 11.30 -4.88
C GLY A 158 11.75 10.63 -5.49
N LEU A 159 11.51 9.61 -6.31
CA LEU A 159 12.51 8.96 -7.11
C LEU A 159 12.66 9.70 -8.45
N PRO A 160 13.89 9.92 -8.94
CA PRO A 160 14.09 10.32 -10.33
C PRO A 160 13.49 9.26 -11.28
N PRO A 161 13.33 9.51 -12.58
CA PRO A 161 12.96 8.45 -13.51
C PRO A 161 13.85 7.20 -13.32
N PRO A 162 13.28 5.99 -13.31
CA PRO A 162 14.07 4.77 -13.24
C PRO A 162 15.06 4.70 -14.41
N PRO A 163 16.27 4.18 -14.18
CA PRO A 163 17.28 4.09 -15.23
C PRO A 163 16.85 3.11 -16.33
N HIS A 164 17.48 3.19 -17.50
CA HIS A 164 17.34 2.22 -18.60
C HIS A 164 15.92 2.07 -19.17
N SER A 165 15.11 3.13 -19.09
CA SER A 165 13.71 3.14 -19.56
C SER A 165 12.86 2.02 -18.95
N ILE A 166 13.20 1.63 -17.71
CA ILE A 166 12.52 0.57 -16.98
C ILE A 166 11.18 1.09 -16.47
N ARG A 167 10.12 0.31 -16.60
CA ARG A 167 8.83 0.58 -15.94
C ARG A 167 8.83 -0.07 -14.56
N PRO A 168 8.73 0.68 -13.46
CA PRO A 168 8.72 0.11 -12.12
C PRO A 168 7.44 -0.71 -11.87
N ILE A 169 7.57 -1.89 -11.26
CA ILE A 169 6.46 -2.82 -10.98
C ILE A 169 6.49 -3.23 -9.52
N HIS A 170 5.32 -3.24 -8.90
CA HIS A 170 5.11 -3.71 -7.53
C HIS A 170 4.54 -5.13 -7.54
N GLY A 171 4.93 -5.96 -6.58
CA GLY A 171 4.42 -7.33 -6.46
C GLY A 171 4.80 -8.00 -5.15
N SER A 172 4.89 -9.32 -5.16
CA SER A 172 5.30 -10.07 -3.96
C SER A 172 6.78 -9.86 -3.66
N VAL A 173 7.11 -9.69 -2.37
CA VAL A 173 8.49 -9.68 -1.87
C VAL A 173 9.18 -11.06 -1.98
N HIS A 174 8.41 -12.14 -2.02
CA HIS A 174 8.97 -13.51 -2.11
C HIS A 174 8.97 -13.96 -3.56
N ILE A 175 10.15 -14.25 -4.09
CA ILE A 175 10.35 -14.66 -5.47
C ILE A 175 10.91 -16.09 -5.55
N VAL A 176 10.81 -16.66 -6.75
CA VAL A 176 11.59 -17.83 -7.17
C VAL A 176 12.31 -17.38 -8.44
N ALA A 177 13.62 -17.61 -8.51
CA ALA A 177 14.46 -17.15 -9.60
C ALA A 177 15.38 -18.28 -10.07
N ASN A 178 15.61 -18.36 -11.38
CA ASN A 178 16.62 -19.24 -11.93
C ASN A 178 18.02 -18.65 -11.75
N ARG A 179 19.06 -19.48 -11.94
CA ARG A 179 20.45 -19.05 -11.75
C ARG A 179 20.86 -17.88 -12.66
N ARG A 180 20.42 -17.85 -13.92
CA ARG A 180 20.74 -16.78 -14.87
C ARG A 180 20.14 -15.43 -14.46
N PHE A 181 18.92 -15.44 -13.91
CA PHE A 181 18.30 -14.25 -13.33
C PHE A 181 19.11 -13.72 -12.14
N VAL A 182 19.60 -14.62 -11.28
CA VAL A 182 20.48 -14.25 -10.16
C VAL A 182 21.82 -13.69 -10.65
N GLU A 183 22.44 -14.32 -11.64
CA GLU A 183 23.67 -13.81 -12.27
C GLU A 183 23.48 -12.42 -12.87
N TYR A 184 22.32 -12.16 -13.51
CA TYR A 184 21.97 -10.82 -14.00
C TYR A 184 21.90 -9.81 -12.86
N ILE A 185 21.24 -10.15 -11.73
CA ILE A 185 21.16 -9.24 -10.58
C ILE A 185 22.55 -8.89 -10.03
N LEU A 186 23.44 -9.89 -9.94
CA LEU A 186 24.75 -9.73 -9.31
C LEU A 186 25.77 -8.99 -10.19
N PHE A 187 25.72 -9.21 -11.51
CA PHE A 187 26.80 -8.78 -12.41
C PHE A 187 26.38 -7.77 -13.48
N ASN A 188 25.09 -7.54 -13.70
CA ASN A 188 24.64 -6.59 -14.71
C ASN A 188 24.53 -5.16 -14.17
N LYS A 189 25.06 -4.18 -14.93
CA LYS A 189 24.99 -2.75 -14.57
C LYS A 189 23.55 -2.25 -14.44
N VAL A 190 22.63 -2.70 -15.29
CA VAL A 190 21.22 -2.31 -15.26
C VAL A 190 20.57 -2.69 -13.93
N ALA A 191 20.84 -3.91 -13.44
CA ALA A 191 20.34 -4.37 -12.15
C ALA A 191 20.95 -3.57 -10.99
N SER A 192 22.24 -3.25 -11.05
CA SER A 192 22.92 -2.42 -10.04
C SER A 192 22.36 -0.99 -9.99
N ASP A 193 22.16 -0.36 -11.15
CA ASP A 193 21.57 0.98 -11.25
C ASP A 193 20.13 0.99 -10.72
N LEU A 194 19.32 0.00 -11.10
CA LEU A 194 17.96 -0.16 -10.58
C LEU A 194 17.96 -0.42 -9.07
N PHE A 195 18.89 -1.24 -8.56
CA PHE A 195 19.01 -1.52 -7.14
C PHE A 195 19.25 -0.23 -6.36
N ASN A 196 20.21 0.58 -6.81
CA ASN A 196 20.50 1.88 -6.21
C ASN A 196 19.30 2.84 -6.28
N TRP A 197 18.57 2.84 -7.40
CA TRP A 197 17.34 3.61 -7.54
C TRP A 197 16.25 3.17 -6.55
N THR A 198 16.02 1.87 -6.40
CA THR A 198 14.98 1.33 -5.51
C THR A 198 15.24 1.55 -4.03
N LYS A 199 16.48 1.81 -3.59
CA LYS A 199 16.81 2.08 -2.17
C LYS A 199 16.00 3.22 -1.57
N ASN A 200 15.63 4.20 -2.41
CA ASN A 200 14.88 5.38 -2.00
C ASN A 200 13.35 5.18 -2.13
N ALA A 201 12.90 4.00 -2.58
CA ALA A 201 11.50 3.64 -2.72
C ALA A 201 10.92 3.11 -1.41
N GLN A 202 9.67 3.44 -1.11
CA GLN A 202 8.93 2.72 -0.07
C GLN A 202 8.69 1.28 -0.53
N HIS A 203 8.87 0.32 0.39
CA HIS A 203 8.73 -1.11 0.10
C HIS A 203 9.61 -1.59 -1.08
N ALA A 204 10.87 -1.12 -1.14
CA ALA A 204 11.82 -1.46 -2.21
C ALA A 204 11.89 -2.97 -2.55
N SER A 205 11.75 -3.83 -1.54
CA SER A 205 11.77 -5.29 -1.70
C SER A 205 10.55 -5.85 -2.45
N GLU A 206 9.43 -5.13 -2.46
CA GLU A 206 8.24 -5.44 -3.26
C GLU A 206 8.32 -4.87 -4.68
N ILE A 207 9.35 -4.07 -4.98
CA ILE A 207 9.53 -3.38 -6.27
C ILE A 207 10.66 -3.99 -7.09
N PHE A 208 11.85 -4.15 -6.51
CA PHE A 208 13.09 -4.44 -7.25
C PHE A 208 13.00 -5.68 -8.14
N PHE A 209 12.65 -6.83 -7.56
CA PHE A 209 12.60 -8.09 -8.30
C PHE A 209 11.45 -8.15 -9.31
N ASN A 210 10.28 -7.62 -8.92
CA ASN A 210 9.12 -7.56 -9.81
C ASN A 210 9.44 -6.67 -11.02
N THR A 211 10.10 -5.54 -10.80
CA THR A 211 10.53 -4.65 -11.87
C THR A 211 11.44 -5.37 -12.86
N LEU A 212 12.46 -6.09 -12.39
CA LEU A 212 13.32 -6.89 -13.29
C LEU A 212 12.52 -7.95 -14.06
N ASN A 213 11.57 -8.61 -13.40
CA ASN A 213 10.77 -9.68 -14.00
C ASN A 213 9.79 -9.21 -15.09
N TYR A 214 9.25 -7.99 -14.97
CA TYR A 214 8.15 -7.49 -15.81
C TYR A 214 8.58 -6.41 -16.82
N ASN A 215 9.87 -6.35 -17.15
CA ASN A 215 10.45 -5.47 -18.17
C ASN A 215 11.13 -6.31 -19.26
N PRO A 216 10.36 -6.80 -20.26
CA PRO A 216 10.88 -7.78 -21.21
C PRO A 216 11.99 -7.27 -22.11
N HIS A 217 12.12 -5.96 -22.29
CA HIS A 217 13.21 -5.35 -23.05
C HIS A 217 14.59 -5.57 -22.41
N LEU A 218 14.64 -5.95 -21.12
CA LEU A 218 15.88 -6.30 -20.42
C LEU A 218 16.42 -7.69 -20.80
N ASN A 219 15.59 -8.50 -21.49
CA ASN A 219 15.93 -9.83 -21.99
C ASN A 219 16.55 -10.76 -20.92
N ILE A 220 16.03 -10.70 -19.70
CA ILE A 220 16.51 -11.52 -18.58
C ILE A 220 15.90 -12.91 -18.70
N SER A 221 16.73 -13.95 -18.70
CA SER A 221 16.25 -15.33 -18.85
C SER A 221 15.25 -15.70 -17.74
N GLY A 222 14.07 -16.19 -18.14
CA GLY A 222 12.97 -16.54 -17.23
C GLY A 222 12.14 -15.36 -16.71
N SER A 223 12.38 -14.14 -17.20
CA SER A 223 11.48 -13.01 -16.99
C SER A 223 10.21 -13.14 -17.84
N TYR A 224 9.21 -12.30 -17.59
CA TYR A 224 7.88 -12.43 -18.18
C TYR A 224 7.61 -11.35 -19.23
N LYS A 225 7.07 -11.77 -20.38
CA LYS A 225 6.75 -10.90 -21.53
C LYS A 225 5.35 -10.30 -21.48
N GLY A 226 4.45 -10.87 -20.67
CA GLY A 226 3.08 -10.40 -20.56
C GLY A 226 2.95 -9.13 -19.72
N VAL A 227 1.72 -8.68 -19.57
CA VAL A 227 1.38 -7.52 -18.72
C VAL A 227 1.42 -7.97 -17.26
N PRO A 228 2.05 -7.24 -16.32
CA PRO A 228 1.99 -7.57 -14.89
C PRO A 228 0.54 -7.61 -14.40
N GLU A 229 0.12 -8.76 -13.89
CA GLU A 229 -1.28 -9.07 -13.60
C GLU A 229 -1.65 -8.78 -12.14
N THR A 230 -2.90 -8.34 -11.92
CA THR A 230 -3.45 -7.99 -10.61
C THR A 230 -4.49 -9.01 -10.12
N ASP A 231 -4.77 -10.08 -10.87
CA ASP A 231 -5.84 -11.06 -10.56
C ASP A 231 -5.30 -12.28 -9.79
N CYS A 232 -5.86 -12.49 -8.61
CA CYS A 232 -5.52 -13.55 -7.68
C CYS A 232 -6.01 -14.95 -8.06
N LYS A 233 -6.97 -15.04 -9.00
CA LYS A 233 -7.58 -16.31 -9.45
C LYS A 233 -6.91 -16.83 -10.71
N SER A 234 -6.62 -15.96 -11.67
CA SER A 234 -5.94 -16.33 -12.91
C SER A 234 -4.43 -16.48 -12.74
N ASN A 235 -3.80 -15.71 -11.84
CA ASN A 235 -2.35 -15.71 -11.68
C ASN A 235 -1.91 -15.45 -10.22
N PRO A 236 -2.11 -16.44 -9.32
CA PRO A 236 -1.72 -16.31 -7.93
C PRO A 236 -0.20 -16.22 -7.76
N PHE A 237 0.26 -15.54 -6.72
CA PHE A 237 1.67 -15.58 -6.30
C PHE A 237 2.06 -16.99 -5.86
N LEU A 238 2.47 -17.83 -6.83
CA LEU A 238 2.77 -19.24 -6.59
C LEU A 238 3.88 -19.48 -5.59
N THR A 239 4.78 -18.52 -5.43
CA THR A 239 5.89 -18.64 -4.49
C THR A 239 5.40 -18.75 -3.06
N ARG A 240 4.32 -18.05 -2.69
CA ARG A 240 3.83 -18.01 -1.32
C ARG A 240 2.37 -17.59 -1.23
N PHE A 241 1.54 -18.49 -0.72
CA PHE A 241 0.19 -18.17 -0.31
C PHE A 241 0.22 -17.30 0.93
N LYS A 242 -0.36 -16.10 0.83
CA LYS A 242 -0.65 -15.20 1.95
C LYS A 242 -2.15 -15.00 1.99
N ASN A 243 -2.77 -15.35 3.11
CA ASN A 243 -4.17 -15.04 3.31
C ASN A 243 -4.29 -13.66 3.98
N TRP A 244 -4.85 -12.68 3.26
CA TRP A 244 -5.06 -11.31 3.76
C TRP A 244 -6.32 -11.15 4.63
N GLY A 245 -6.95 -12.27 5.00
CA GLY A 245 -8.14 -12.32 5.82
C GLY A 245 -9.44 -12.01 5.07
N PRO A 246 -10.59 -12.18 5.74
CA PRO A 246 -11.91 -11.95 5.15
C PRO A 246 -12.22 -10.47 4.86
N GLN A 247 -11.44 -9.55 5.45
CA GLN A 247 -11.61 -8.11 5.23
C GLN A 247 -10.90 -7.61 3.96
N SER A 248 -10.15 -8.46 3.26
CA SER A 248 -9.50 -8.09 2.00
C SER A 248 -10.47 -8.24 0.83
N SER A 249 -10.88 -7.13 0.21
CA SER A 249 -11.79 -7.10 -0.95
C SER A 249 -11.32 -7.96 -2.12
N LEU A 250 -10.00 -8.05 -2.33
CA LEU A 250 -9.40 -8.74 -3.48
C LEU A 250 -9.19 -10.25 -3.28
N PHE A 251 -9.08 -10.74 -2.04
CA PHE A 251 -8.69 -12.12 -1.77
C PHE A 251 -9.67 -12.89 -0.88
N ASN A 252 -10.50 -12.22 -0.08
CA ASN A 252 -11.55 -12.75 0.82
C ASN A 252 -11.52 -14.27 1.09
N TRP A 253 -10.46 -14.76 1.74
CA TRP A 253 -10.37 -16.16 2.17
C TRP A 253 -10.73 -16.26 3.66
N PRO A 254 -11.41 -17.34 4.09
CA PRO A 254 -11.65 -17.57 5.51
C PRO A 254 -10.32 -17.73 6.26
N CYS A 255 -10.28 -17.24 7.48
CA CYS A 255 -9.15 -17.38 8.39
C CYS A 255 -9.68 -17.93 9.73
N HIS A 256 -9.33 -19.17 10.05
CA HIS A 256 -9.75 -19.86 11.28
C HIS A 256 -8.72 -19.76 12.40
N GLY A 257 -7.55 -19.19 12.12
CA GLY A 257 -6.60 -18.73 13.12
C GLY A 257 -6.89 -17.31 13.58
N THR A 258 -5.89 -16.42 13.48
CA THR A 258 -6.02 -15.01 13.87
C THR A 258 -5.36 -14.08 12.85
N VAL A 259 -5.85 -12.85 12.73
CA VAL A 259 -5.33 -11.87 11.77
C VAL A 259 -4.43 -10.86 12.47
N VAL A 260 -3.19 -10.72 12.00
CA VAL A 260 -2.22 -9.74 12.50
C VAL A 260 -1.64 -8.95 11.34
N ARG A 261 -1.81 -7.62 11.37
CA ARG A 261 -1.42 -6.70 10.29
C ARG A 261 -1.97 -7.15 8.93
N ASP A 262 -3.27 -7.37 8.89
CA ASP A 262 -4.01 -7.80 7.69
C ASP A 262 -3.52 -9.11 7.06
N ILE A 263 -2.83 -9.98 7.82
CA ILE A 263 -2.42 -11.32 7.39
C ILE A 263 -2.90 -12.37 8.39
N CYS A 264 -3.52 -13.43 7.88
CA CYS A 264 -3.90 -14.61 8.65
C CYS A 264 -2.66 -15.37 9.13
N ILE A 265 -2.61 -15.61 10.44
CA ILE A 265 -1.78 -16.63 11.07
C ILE A 265 -2.64 -17.87 11.14
N PHE A 266 -2.26 -18.89 10.36
CA PHE A 266 -3.09 -20.06 10.12
C PHE A 266 -3.30 -20.90 11.38
N GLY A 267 -4.53 -21.39 11.50
CA GLY A 267 -4.94 -22.34 12.53
C GLY A 267 -5.33 -23.70 11.96
N VAL A 268 -5.71 -24.63 12.85
CA VAL A 268 -6.08 -26.01 12.50
C VAL A 268 -7.28 -26.02 11.53
N GLY A 269 -8.21 -25.09 11.70
CA GLY A 269 -9.36 -24.94 10.79
C GLY A 269 -9.00 -24.52 9.37
N ASP A 270 -7.77 -24.03 9.13
CA ASP A 270 -7.31 -23.63 7.80
C ASP A 270 -6.70 -24.80 7.00
N LEU A 271 -6.48 -25.97 7.61
CA LEU A 271 -5.90 -27.16 6.96
C LEU A 271 -6.65 -27.59 5.68
N PRO A 272 -8.00 -27.60 5.62
CA PRO A 272 -8.72 -27.94 4.39
C PRO A 272 -8.44 -26.99 3.23
N LEU A 273 -8.19 -25.70 3.52
CA LEU A 273 -7.78 -24.71 2.52
C LEU A 273 -6.32 -24.94 2.13
N LEU A 274 -5.42 -25.02 3.11
CA LEU A 274 -3.97 -25.14 2.93
C LEU A 274 -3.57 -26.40 2.16
N SER A 275 -4.24 -27.53 2.40
CA SER A 275 -3.95 -28.81 1.73
C SER A 275 -4.21 -28.81 0.22
N LYS A 276 -5.02 -27.86 -0.27
CA LYS A 276 -5.45 -27.73 -1.68
C LYS A 276 -4.79 -26.57 -2.42
N ARG A 277 -4.01 -25.74 -1.72
CA ARG A 277 -3.35 -24.58 -2.31
C ARG A 277 -2.26 -25.00 -3.31
N PRO A 278 -2.19 -24.40 -4.51
CA PRO A 278 -1.15 -24.69 -5.49
C PRO A 278 0.19 -24.00 -5.19
N GLU A 279 0.24 -23.07 -4.24
CA GLU A 279 1.47 -22.35 -3.92
C GLU A 279 2.52 -23.25 -3.24
N MET A 280 3.81 -22.93 -3.46
CA MET A 280 4.94 -23.69 -2.92
C MET A 280 5.08 -23.54 -1.40
N PHE A 281 4.75 -22.36 -0.88
CA PHE A 281 4.85 -22.04 0.54
C PHE A 281 3.57 -21.34 1.01
N ALA A 282 3.32 -21.35 2.32
CA ALA A 282 2.22 -20.62 2.94
C ALA A 282 2.73 -19.71 4.07
N ASN A 283 2.01 -18.62 4.32
CA ASN A 283 2.33 -17.60 5.31
C ASN A 283 1.04 -17.04 5.95
N LYS A 284 0.90 -16.95 7.28
CA LYS A 284 1.91 -17.10 8.36
C LYS A 284 1.60 -18.26 9.31
N PHE A 285 2.63 -18.78 9.98
CA PHE A 285 2.50 -19.73 11.10
C PHE A 285 3.37 -19.24 12.25
N PHE A 286 2.96 -19.50 13.49
CA PHE A 286 3.81 -19.34 14.67
C PHE A 286 3.84 -20.63 15.48
N LEU A 287 5.03 -21.04 15.92
CA LEU A 287 5.20 -22.28 16.68
C LEU A 287 4.46 -22.27 18.02
N ASN A 288 4.26 -21.09 18.60
CA ASN A 288 3.53 -20.88 19.85
C ASN A 288 2.04 -20.59 19.66
N TYR A 289 1.52 -20.63 18.42
CA TYR A 289 0.10 -20.41 18.12
C TYR A 289 -0.43 -21.54 17.26
N GLN A 290 -1.32 -22.36 17.83
CA GLN A 290 -1.90 -23.55 17.18
C GLN A 290 -0.85 -24.45 16.47
N PRO A 291 0.14 -25.00 17.20
CA PRO A 291 1.24 -25.79 16.63
C PRO A 291 0.79 -27.03 15.86
N TYR A 292 -0.40 -27.57 16.16
CA TYR A 292 -0.95 -28.71 15.44
C TYR A 292 -1.18 -28.42 13.96
N THR A 293 -1.41 -27.16 13.57
CA THR A 293 -1.49 -26.77 12.15
C THR A 293 -0.22 -27.14 11.40
N LEU A 294 0.95 -26.81 11.97
CA LEU A 294 2.23 -27.15 11.38
C LEU A 294 2.50 -28.66 11.43
N LYS A 295 2.17 -29.33 12.55
CA LYS A 295 2.34 -30.80 12.66
C LYS A 295 1.54 -31.56 11.60
N CYS A 296 0.30 -31.16 11.36
CA CYS A 296 -0.54 -31.81 10.34
C CYS A 296 -0.03 -31.55 8.93
N LEU A 297 0.45 -30.33 8.63
CA LEU A 297 1.06 -30.04 7.32
C LEU A 297 2.37 -30.81 7.12
N ASP A 298 3.18 -30.94 8.16
CA ASP A 298 4.42 -31.74 8.12
C ASP A 298 4.12 -33.21 7.82
N GLN A 299 3.17 -33.80 8.55
CA GLN A 299 2.71 -35.17 8.28
C GLN A 299 2.11 -35.32 6.87
N LEU A 300 1.36 -34.32 6.39
CA LEU A 300 0.83 -34.32 5.02
C LEU A 300 1.95 -34.33 3.98
N MET A 301 3.00 -33.52 4.15
CA MET A 301 4.14 -33.49 3.23
C MET A 301 4.94 -34.79 3.29
N PHE A 302 5.20 -35.31 4.49
CA PHE A 302 5.85 -36.62 4.66
C PHE A 302 5.11 -37.74 3.93
N ASN A 303 3.78 -37.83 4.11
CA ASN A 303 2.96 -38.84 3.44
C ASN A 303 3.02 -38.69 1.91
N ARG A 304 2.93 -37.46 1.38
CA ARG A 304 3.04 -37.20 -0.07
C ARG A 304 4.39 -37.64 -0.62
N THR A 305 5.50 -37.30 0.03
CA THR A 305 6.85 -37.69 -0.38
C THR A 305 7.06 -39.20 -0.31
N ARG A 306 6.57 -39.84 0.77
CA ARG A 306 6.60 -41.30 0.91
C ARG A 306 5.81 -41.96 -0.23
N ASP A 307 4.61 -41.50 -0.50
CA ASP A 307 3.73 -42.11 -1.51
C ASP A 307 4.25 -41.88 -2.93
N GLU A 308 4.93 -40.75 -3.20
CA GLU A 308 5.68 -40.53 -4.44
C GLU A 308 6.80 -41.57 -4.61
N TYR A 309 7.57 -41.83 -3.55
CA TYR A 309 8.68 -42.78 -3.60
C TYR A 309 8.24 -44.25 -3.69
N PHE A 310 7.24 -44.66 -2.90
CA PHE A 310 6.86 -46.07 -2.78
C PHE A 310 5.66 -46.48 -3.64
N ASN A 311 4.69 -45.59 -3.86
CA ASN A 311 3.41 -45.91 -4.47
C ASN A 311 3.24 -45.32 -5.88
N GLY A 312 4.29 -44.67 -6.42
CA GLY A 312 4.25 -44.05 -7.74
C GLY A 312 3.29 -42.87 -7.85
N PHE A 313 2.90 -42.25 -6.73
CA PHE A 313 2.08 -41.04 -6.74
C PHE A 313 2.83 -39.93 -7.50
N GLN A 314 2.21 -39.35 -8.51
CA GLN A 314 2.77 -38.22 -9.24
C GLN A 314 2.02 -36.95 -8.88
N LEU A 315 2.78 -35.90 -8.55
CA LEU A 315 2.22 -34.56 -8.43
C LEU A 315 1.58 -34.14 -9.76
N ASP A 316 0.31 -33.74 -9.72
CA ASP A 316 -0.35 -33.17 -10.90
C ASP A 316 0.27 -31.81 -11.25
N ILE A 317 1.17 -31.83 -12.24
CA ILE A 317 1.86 -30.65 -12.74
C ILE A 317 1.11 -29.94 -13.89
N ALA A 318 -0.05 -30.45 -14.32
CA ALA A 318 -0.80 -29.89 -15.45
C ALA A 318 -1.20 -28.43 -15.16
N LYS A 319 -1.66 -28.16 -13.93
CA LYS A 319 -1.96 -26.80 -13.48
C LYS A 319 -0.76 -25.88 -13.64
N TYR A 320 0.43 -26.29 -13.20
CA TYR A 320 1.63 -25.46 -13.28
C TYR A 320 2.09 -25.21 -14.72
N ARG A 321 2.04 -26.22 -15.58
CA ARG A 321 2.36 -26.08 -17.01
C ARG A 321 1.42 -25.13 -17.75
N SER A 322 0.17 -25.02 -17.28
CA SER A 322 -0.84 -24.18 -17.92
C SER A 322 -0.72 -22.68 -17.60
N LEU A 323 0.12 -22.33 -16.62
CA LEU A 323 0.22 -20.96 -16.11
C LEU A 323 0.82 -20.01 -17.14
N ASP A 324 0.30 -18.79 -17.16
CA ASP A 324 0.64 -17.83 -18.19
C ASP A 324 2.11 -17.42 -18.15
N PHE A 325 2.68 -17.29 -16.94
CA PHE A 325 4.10 -16.99 -16.78
C PHE A 325 5.05 -18.08 -17.31
N ILE A 326 4.57 -19.33 -17.48
CA ILE A 326 5.35 -20.39 -18.14
C ILE A 326 5.29 -20.21 -19.66
N LYS A 327 4.12 -19.84 -20.19
CA LYS A 327 3.89 -19.69 -21.64
C LYS A 327 4.57 -18.45 -22.20
N ASN A 328 4.63 -17.36 -21.42
CA ASN A 328 5.13 -16.06 -21.83
C ASN A 328 6.48 -15.70 -21.17
N ALA A 329 7.31 -16.70 -20.86
CA ALA A 329 8.66 -16.48 -20.35
C ALA A 329 9.65 -16.06 -21.47
N ILE A 330 10.73 -15.37 -21.08
CA ILE A 330 11.92 -15.07 -21.91
C ILE A 330 12.90 -16.24 -21.92
#